data_AF-A0A0C1MVK5-F1
#
_entry.id   AF-A0A0C1MVK5-F1
#
_cell.length_a   1.000
_cell.length_b   1.000
_cell.length_c   1.000
_cell.angle_alpha   90.00
_cell.angle_beta   90.00
_cell.angle_gamma   90.00
#
_symmetry.space_group_name_H-M   'P 1'
#
loop_
_entity.id
_entity.type
_entity.pdbx_description
1 polymer ?
#
loop_
_entity_poly.entity_id
_entity_poly.type
_entity_poly.pdbx_seq_one_letter_code
_entity_poly.pdbx_strand_id
1 'polypeptide(L)'
;MNLDKYRNIIIDTSAFMAFFYQEEGWELVAKYMPKSILSAVNLSEAIKIFKEYEDISKEQSLEYIYKAVEKIIPFDEHQAGIAGEMGKYYKTIWIITRRQSMHSSRYSYRVTYSDG
;
A
#
# COMPACT_ATOMS: atom_id res chain seq x y z
N MET A 1 12.30 -11.05 -12.04
CA MET A 1 11.24 -11.73 -11.27
C MET A 1 9.99 -11.73 -12.14
N ASN A 2 9.36 -12.89 -12.36
CA ASN A 2 8.15 -12.97 -13.17
C ASN A 2 6.96 -12.48 -12.33
N LEU A 3 6.43 -11.30 -12.66
CA LEU A 3 5.34 -10.64 -11.94
C LEU A 3 3.98 -11.32 -12.15
N ASP A 4 3.86 -12.20 -13.15
CA ASP A 4 2.59 -12.85 -13.52
C ASP A 4 2.27 -14.08 -12.65
N LYS A 5 3.17 -14.44 -11.71
CA LYS A 5 2.98 -15.56 -10.77
C LYS A 5 1.91 -15.29 -9.70
N TYR A 6 1.58 -14.03 -9.42
CA TYR A 6 0.69 -13.64 -8.33
C TYR A 6 -0.52 -12.87 -8.85
N ARG A 7 -1.71 -13.22 -8.39
CA ARG A 7 -2.96 -12.68 -8.93
C ARG A 7 -3.28 -11.25 -8.48
N ASN A 8 -2.77 -10.80 -7.32
CA ASN A 8 -3.12 -9.49 -6.74
C ASN A 8 -1.96 -8.94 -5.88
N ILE A 9 -1.58 -7.67 -6.09
CA ILE A 9 -0.61 -6.95 -5.26
C ILE A 9 -1.37 -5.90 -4.45
N ILE A 10 -1.28 -5.95 -3.12
CA ILE A 10 -1.92 -4.93 -2.27
C ILE A 10 -0.85 -3.94 -1.79
N ILE A 11 -1.13 -2.66 -1.97
CA ILE A 11 -0.26 -1.59 -1.51
C ILE A 11 -0.79 -0.97 -0.22
N ASP A 12 0.11 -0.82 0.74
CA ASP A 12 -0.09 -0.09 1.98
C ASP A 12 0.06 1.42 1.73
N THR A 13 -0.66 2.25 2.49
CA THR A 13 -0.56 3.71 2.47
C THR A 13 0.89 4.19 2.52
N SER A 14 1.70 3.57 3.37
CA SER A 14 3.11 3.93 3.55
C SER A 14 3.96 3.69 2.31
N ALA A 15 3.70 2.62 1.56
CA ALA A 15 4.39 2.33 0.31
C ALA A 15 3.92 3.26 -0.83
N PHE A 16 2.62 3.58 -0.86
CA PHE A 16 2.08 4.56 -1.79
C PHE A 16 2.73 5.95 -1.60
N MET A 17 2.84 6.40 -0.35
CA MET A 17 3.45 7.70 -0.04
C MET A 17 4.93 7.75 -0.42
N ALA A 18 5.66 6.67 -0.15
CA ALA A 18 7.02 6.51 -0.60
C ALA A 18 7.17 6.65 -2.12
N PHE A 19 6.28 5.99 -2.88
CA PHE A 19 6.24 6.15 -4.33
C PHE A 19 5.97 7.60 -4.75
N PHE A 20 4.98 8.24 -4.13
CA PHE A 20 4.57 9.60 -4.46
C PHE A 20 5.69 10.63 -4.20
N TYR A 21 6.32 10.57 -3.03
CA TYR A 21 7.37 11.50 -2.62
C TYR A 21 8.78 11.10 -3.08
N GLN A 22 8.90 10.02 -3.85
CA GLN A 22 10.19 9.46 -4.30
C GLN A 22 11.16 9.23 -3.12
N GLU A 23 10.62 8.75 -1.99
CA GLU A 23 11.45 8.40 -0.82
C GLU A 23 12.44 7.28 -1.16
N GLU A 24 13.56 7.18 -0.45
CA GLU A 24 14.57 6.12 -0.67
C GLU A 24 13.93 4.74 -0.85
N GLY A 25 14.15 4.11 -2.03
CA GLY A 25 13.68 2.79 -2.46
C GLY A 25 12.29 2.76 -3.12
N TRP A 26 11.69 3.93 -3.40
CA TRP A 26 10.42 4.07 -4.12
C TRP A 26 10.41 3.34 -5.48
N GLU A 27 11.57 3.15 -6.11
CA GLU A 27 11.71 2.47 -7.40
C GLU A 27 11.28 1.01 -7.33
N LEU A 28 11.37 0.40 -6.14
CA LEU A 28 10.83 -0.93 -5.93
C LEU A 28 9.31 -0.90 -5.97
N VAL A 29 8.68 0.05 -5.28
CA VAL A 29 7.22 0.21 -5.24
C VAL A 29 6.66 0.56 -6.62
N ALA A 30 7.33 1.47 -7.34
CA ALA A 30 6.95 1.94 -8.67
C ALA A 30 6.71 0.79 -9.67
N LYS A 31 7.49 -0.29 -9.58
CA LYS A 31 7.36 -1.48 -10.44
C LYS A 31 6.02 -2.21 -10.27
N TYR A 32 5.38 -2.04 -9.12
CA TYR A 32 4.15 -2.75 -8.78
C TYR A 32 2.90 -1.86 -8.86
N MET A 33 3.07 -0.52 -8.79
CA MET A 33 1.97 0.45 -8.82
C MET A 33 0.92 0.18 -9.92
N PRO A 34 1.29 -0.04 -11.21
CA PRO A 34 0.30 -0.20 -12.28
C PRO A 34 -0.57 -1.46 -12.19
N LYS A 35 -0.17 -2.46 -11.39
CA LYS A 35 -0.92 -3.71 -11.15
C LYS A 35 -1.37 -3.84 -9.69
N SER A 36 -1.32 -2.74 -8.94
CA SER A 36 -1.57 -2.73 -7.51
C SER A 36 -3.02 -2.40 -7.17
N ILE A 37 -3.45 -2.90 -6.03
CA ILE A 37 -4.76 -2.68 -5.45
C ILE A 37 -4.58 -1.89 -4.16
N LEU A 38 -5.39 -0.85 -3.98
CA LEU A 38 -5.48 -0.10 -2.73
C LEU A 38 -6.82 -0.41 -2.06
N SER A 39 -6.84 -0.62 -0.75
CA SER A 39 -8.11 -0.73 -0.01
C SER A 39 -8.71 0.66 0.25
N ALA A 40 -10.02 0.74 0.47
CA ALA A 40 -10.68 1.98 0.89
C ALA A 40 -10.12 2.53 2.22
N VAL A 41 -9.64 1.66 3.11
CA VAL A 41 -8.96 2.06 4.36
C VAL A 41 -7.65 2.75 4.04
N ASN A 42 -6.78 2.14 3.23
CA ASN A 42 -5.49 2.72 2.86
C ASN A 42 -5.66 4.00 2.03
N LEU A 43 -6.70 4.06 1.19
CA LEU A 43 -7.10 5.29 0.51
C LEU A 43 -7.42 6.42 1.50
N SER A 44 -8.19 6.13 2.55
CA SER A 44 -8.58 7.15 3.54
C SER A 44 -7.37 7.72 4.28
N GLU A 45 -6.40 6.86 4.61
CA GLU A 45 -5.15 7.27 5.22
C GLU A 45 -4.28 8.08 4.25
N ALA A 46 -4.23 7.68 2.97
CA ALA A 46 -3.49 8.41 1.96
C ALA A 46 -4.03 9.84 1.78
N ILE A 47 -5.35 10.00 1.67
CA ILE A 47 -6.00 11.31 1.57
C ILE A 47 -5.72 12.15 2.83
N LYS A 48 -5.76 11.53 4.02
CA LYS A 48 -5.45 12.23 5.26
C LYS A 48 -4.04 12.81 5.25
N ILE A 49 -3.05 12.01 4.86
CA ILE A 49 -1.64 12.44 4.76
C ILE A 49 -1.50 13.56 3.72
N PHE A 50 -2.10 13.42 2.54
CA PHE A 50 -2.06 14.49 1.53
C PHE A 50 -2.63 15.82 2.04
N LYS A 51 -3.73 15.75 2.78
CA LYS A 51 -4.34 16.95 3.34
C LYS A 51 -3.51 17.56 4.47
N GLU A 52 -2.94 16.74 5.35
CA GLU A 52 -2.18 17.19 6.53
C GLU A 52 -0.82 17.77 6.16
N TYR A 53 -0.12 17.21 5.16
CA TYR A 53 1.28 17.56 4.89
C TYR A 53 1.47 18.49 3.68
N GLU A 54 0.58 18.46 2.69
CA GLU A 54 0.80 19.15 1.41
C GLU A 54 -0.35 20.10 1.02
N ASP A 55 -1.37 20.24 1.88
CA ASP A 55 -2.62 20.96 1.60
C ASP A 55 -3.31 20.53 0.28
N ILE A 56 -3.04 19.31 -0.18
CA ILE A 56 -3.62 18.75 -1.40
C ILE A 56 -5.11 18.48 -1.15
N SER A 57 -5.97 18.88 -2.10
CA SER A 57 -7.40 18.65 -1.96
C SER A 57 -7.76 17.17 -2.04
N LYS A 58 -8.95 16.81 -1.56
CA LYS A 58 -9.47 15.44 -1.70
C LYS A 58 -9.52 15.02 -3.17
N GLU A 59 -9.96 15.91 -4.04
CA GLU A 59 -10.13 15.65 -5.48
C GLU A 59 -8.78 15.40 -6.16
N GLN A 60 -7.77 16.21 -5.85
CA GLN A 60 -6.40 16.02 -6.34
C GLN A 60 -5.79 14.72 -5.80
N SER A 61 -6.00 14.42 -4.51
CA SER A 61 -5.56 13.17 -3.90
C SER A 61 -6.12 11.96 -4.64
N LEU A 62 -7.42 11.97 -4.93
CA LEU A 62 -8.08 10.91 -5.69
C LEU A 62 -7.51 10.78 -7.10
N GLU A 63 -7.28 11.89 -7.79
CA GLU A 63 -6.68 11.90 -9.11
C GLU A 63 -5.29 11.24 -9.12
N TYR A 64 -4.42 11.58 -8.18
CA TYR A 64 -3.08 10.98 -8.07
C TYR A 64 -3.15 9.48 -7.80
N ILE A 65 -4.04 9.06 -6.89
CA ILE A 65 -4.18 7.65 -6.51
C ILE A 65 -4.71 6.85 -7.69
N TYR A 66 -5.79 7.28 -8.35
CA TYR A 66 -6.38 6.57 -9.48
C TYR A 66 -5.45 6.46 -10.69
N LYS A 67 -4.54 7.44 -10.88
CA LYS A 67 -3.51 7.36 -11.93
C LYS A 67 -2.42 6.34 -11.62
N ALA A 68 -2.20 6.04 -10.34
CA ALA A 68 -1.07 5.25 -9.89
C ALA A 68 -1.42 3.77 -9.66
N VAL A 69 -2.61 3.46 -9.14
CA VAL A 69 -3.04 2.08 -8.82
C VAL A 69 -3.98 1.52 -9.88
N GLU A 70 -4.04 0.19 -10.03
CA GLU A 70 -4.97 -0.46 -10.98
C GLU A 70 -6.43 -0.25 -10.55
N LYS A 71 -6.72 -0.43 -9.26
CA LYS A 71 -8.06 -0.28 -8.71
C LYS A 71 -8.05 -0.08 -7.20
N ILE A 72 -9.16 0.47 -6.73
CA ILE A 72 -9.48 0.60 -5.31
C ILE A 72 -10.60 -0.38 -4.98
N ILE A 73 -10.44 -1.15 -3.90
CA ILE A 73 -11.46 -2.09 -3.42
C ILE A 73 -12.14 -1.56 -2.16
N PRO A 74 -13.46 -1.79 -2.01
CA PRO A 74 -14.18 -1.41 -0.79
C PRO A 74 -13.65 -2.19 0.42
N PHE A 75 -13.93 -1.64 1.61
CA PHE A 75 -13.72 -2.30 2.90
C PHE A 75 -15.03 -2.27 3.69
N ASP A 76 -15.74 -3.39 3.75
CA ASP A 76 -17.06 -3.54 4.38
C ASP A 76 -17.01 -4.22 5.77
N GLU A 77 -18.17 -4.35 6.41
CA GLU A 77 -18.31 -4.97 7.73
C GLU A 77 -17.80 -6.42 7.77
N HIS A 78 -18.04 -7.19 6.72
CA HIS A 78 -17.60 -8.58 6.64
C HIS A 78 -16.08 -8.66 6.55
N GLN A 79 -15.46 -7.82 5.73
CA GLN A 79 -14.00 -7.69 5.64
C GLN A 79 -13.39 -7.19 6.96
N ALA A 80 -14.06 -6.27 7.66
CA ALA A 80 -13.65 -5.79 8.97
C ALA A 80 -13.67 -6.91 10.03
N GLY A 81 -14.72 -7.72 10.05
CA GLY A 81 -14.82 -8.89 10.92
C GLY A 81 -13.68 -9.88 10.69
N ILE A 82 -13.41 -10.23 9.43
CA ILE A 82 -12.28 -11.09 9.06
C ILE A 82 -10.96 -10.48 9.49
N ALA A 83 -10.72 -9.19 9.24
CA ALA A 83 -9.49 -8.51 9.62
C ALA A 83 -9.28 -8.49 11.15
N GLY A 84 -10.35 -8.32 11.92
CA GLY A 84 -10.33 -8.39 13.39
C GLY A 84 -9.96 -9.79 13.91
N GLU A 85 -10.37 -10.85 13.22
CA GLU A 85 -10.03 -12.24 13.56
C GLU A 85 -8.66 -12.67 13.02
N MET A 86 -8.17 -12.01 11.97
CA MET A 86 -6.89 -12.31 11.28
C MET A 86 -5.65 -12.15 12.15
N GLY A 87 -5.73 -11.56 13.35
CA GLY A 87 -4.64 -11.57 14.33
C GLY A 87 -4.09 -12.97 14.66
N LYS A 88 -4.80 -14.04 14.27
CA LYS A 88 -4.40 -15.45 14.47
C LYS A 88 -3.93 -16.17 13.20
N TYR A 89 -4.17 -15.65 11.99
CA TYR A 89 -3.97 -16.40 10.75
C TYR A 89 -3.61 -15.48 9.58
N TYR A 90 -2.33 -15.26 9.33
CA TYR A 90 -1.89 -14.66 8.06
C TYR A 90 -1.82 -15.75 7.00
N LYS A 91 -2.71 -15.71 6.00
CA LYS A 91 -2.72 -16.64 4.85
C LYS A 91 -2.79 -15.87 3.52
N THR A 92 -1.60 -15.68 2.95
CA THR A 92 -1.26 -15.52 1.52
C THR A 92 -1.77 -14.28 0.79
N ILE A 93 -1.11 -13.13 1.02
CA ILE A 93 -1.19 -11.92 0.17
C ILE A 93 0.21 -11.28 0.09
N TRP A 94 0.61 -10.77 -1.07
CA TRP A 94 1.78 -9.88 -1.19
C TRP A 94 1.37 -8.47 -0.78
N ILE A 95 1.95 -8.01 0.33
CA ILE A 95 1.78 -6.66 0.85
C ILE A 95 3.14 -5.96 0.78
N ILE A 96 3.17 -4.79 0.15
CA ILE A 96 4.36 -3.92 0.14
C ILE A 96 4.20 -2.91 1.26
N THR A 97 5.12 -2.91 2.22
CA THR A 97 5.12 -1.97 3.34
C THR A 97 6.50 -1.35 3.54
N ARG A 98 6.52 -0.15 4.12
CA ARG A 98 7.74 0.48 4.60
C ARG A 98 8.13 -0.15 5.94
N ARG A 99 9.37 -0.60 6.10
CA ARG A 99 9.92 -1.05 7.39
C ARG A 99 11.09 -0.16 7.82
N GLN A 100 11.05 0.34 9.05
CA GLN A 100 12.22 0.95 9.69
C GLN A 100 13.22 -0.14 10.08
N SER A 101 14.47 0.01 9.63
CA SER A 101 15.60 -0.77 10.14
C SER A 101 16.05 -0.14 11.46
N MET A 102 16.04 -0.91 12.55
CA MET A 102 16.42 -0.43 13.89
C MET A 102 17.90 0.02 14.01
N HIS A 103 18.74 -0.10 12.97
CA HIS A 103 20.18 0.18 13.04
C HIS A 103 20.71 1.16 12.00
N SER A 104 19.85 1.76 11.17
CA SER A 104 20.27 2.82 10.26
C SER A 104 19.07 3.69 9.91
N SER A 105 19.27 5.00 9.81
CA SER A 105 18.29 5.99 9.35
C SER A 105 17.74 5.77 7.93
N ARG A 106 18.03 4.61 7.31
CA ARG A 106 17.54 4.18 6.00
C ARG A 106 16.28 3.36 6.14
N TYR A 107 15.25 3.79 5.44
CA TYR A 107 14.04 3.03 5.27
C TYR A 107 14.26 1.95 4.21
N SER A 108 13.70 0.77 4.42
CA SER A 108 13.75 -0.31 3.43
C SER A 108 12.33 -0.82 3.20
N TYR A 109 11.96 -1.08 1.95
CA TYR A 109 10.68 -1.73 1.67
C TYR A 109 10.85 -3.22 1.85
N ARG A 110 9.89 -3.79 2.56
CA ARG A 110 9.72 -5.22 2.61
C ARG A 110 8.51 -5.54 1.77
N VAL A 111 8.67 -6.54 0.91
CA VAL A 111 7.51 -7.24 0.41
C VAL A 111 7.36 -8.49 1.27
N THR A 112 6.25 -8.55 1.99
CA THR A 112 5.98 -9.68 2.89
C THR A 112 5.21 -10.75 2.15
N TYR A 113 5.66 -11.97 2.35
CA TYR A 113 5.05 -13.20 1.87
C TYR A 113 4.72 -14.01 3.13
N SER A 114 3.54 -14.60 3.20
CA SER A 114 3.30 -15.67 4.16
C SER A 114 3.29 -16.99 3.38
N ASP A 115 4.28 -17.83 3.64
CA ASP A 115 4.28 -19.21 3.16
C ASP A 115 3.31 -20.01 4.06
N GLY A 116 2.56 -20.90 3.43
CA GLY A 116 1.45 -21.65 4.04
C GLY A 116 1.87 -22.67 5.08
#